data_AF-A0A3B0N6J2-F1
#
_entry.id   AF-A0A3B0N6J2-F1
#
_cell.length_a   1.000
_cell.length_b   1.000
_cell.length_c   1.000
_cell.angle_alpha   90.00
_cell.angle_beta   90.00
_cell.angle_gamma   90.00
#
_symmetry.space_group_name_H-M   'P 1'
#
loop_
_entity.id
_entity.type
_entity.pdbx_description
1 polymer ?
#
loop_
_entity_poly.entity_id
_entity_poly.type
_entity_poly.pdbx_seq_one_letter_code
_entity_poly.pdbx_strand_id
1 'polypeptide(L)'
;MYKRKNNYTRIHLYNLMVPKKITDYDVLKKHYTFLNDKNDKTWESNLVSICDLSRYKSGDIALRWRSANEVVEGKCENICANVTCSETTNLSSYEVLFNYIEHETKKQALVKVRVCPECSYKLNYKSKHKKSENLSNRLYNKMSTLPNNFEDPILNIFKRFESFEHDLLLVEQKVKNELRCVYDLDVFDIAESIETTKTKIHKLFESLNELYVYKRQMLSLIKSQVSVFESLAQTEGLNKVSNNKNNEQLIELAKSTLKISAEFFDIPDNQPVPIFIKFRKQIKNEEPVKETIEFIPVTEAQFESVPALVKRRAKLEQVNELYKYLHDHALKRTKCVPVKINDIENEGIKVHGQTGSSKIAILRHLKKIQVINRDNTILLLDSRFKNKKTLKQN
;
A
#
# COMPACT_ATOMS: atom_id res chain seq x y z
N MET A 1 101.65 42.11 1.81
CA MET A 1 101.56 43.16 2.85
C MET A 1 100.19 43.81 2.80
N TYR A 2 99.48 43.74 3.94
CA TYR A 2 98.42 44.61 4.44
C TYR A 2 97.27 45.08 3.53
N LYS A 3 96.15 44.37 3.68
CA LYS A 3 94.78 44.92 3.65
C LYS A 3 94.68 46.11 4.61
N ARG A 4 94.13 47.24 4.16
CA ARG A 4 93.56 48.27 5.05
C ARG A 4 92.12 48.57 4.64
N LYS A 5 91.27 48.41 5.65
CA LYS A 5 89.81 48.55 5.67
C LYS A 5 89.43 50.02 5.53
N ASN A 6 88.44 50.31 4.68
CA ASN A 6 87.60 51.49 4.87
C ASN A 6 86.20 51.02 5.26
N ASN A 7 85.89 51.26 6.53
CA ASN A 7 84.61 51.00 7.16
C ASN A 7 83.61 52.06 6.69
N TYR A 8 82.62 51.68 5.90
CA TYR A 8 81.32 52.37 5.91
C TYR A 8 80.33 51.43 6.58
N THR A 9 80.01 51.78 7.82
CA THR A 9 78.91 51.22 8.59
C THR A 9 77.63 51.38 7.78
N ARG A 10 77.19 50.31 7.12
CA ARG A 10 75.86 50.20 6.56
C ARG A 10 74.90 50.11 7.74
N ILE A 11 74.42 51.27 8.15
CA ILE A 11 73.41 51.42 9.20
C ILE A 11 72.25 50.51 8.80
N HIS A 12 72.05 49.44 9.57
CA HIS A 12 70.79 48.73 9.65
C HIS A 12 69.76 49.75 10.17
N LEU A 13 69.17 50.51 9.27
CA LEU A 13 67.90 51.16 9.55
C LEU A 13 66.89 50.01 9.60
N TYR A 14 66.69 49.53 10.82
CA TYR A 14 65.49 48.84 11.25
C TYR A 14 64.32 49.41 10.46
N ASN A 15 63.54 48.51 9.85
CA ASN A 15 62.17 48.78 9.44
C ASN A 15 61.49 49.51 10.61
N LEU A 16 61.48 50.84 10.54
CA LEU A 16 60.57 51.67 11.31
C LEU A 16 59.21 51.09 11.02
N MET A 17 58.65 50.44 12.04
CA MET A 17 57.26 49.99 12.09
C MET A 17 56.40 51.24 11.90
N VAL A 18 56.19 51.63 10.64
CA VAL A 18 55.05 52.44 10.27
C VAL A 18 53.86 51.56 10.63
N PRO A 19 52.98 51.96 11.58
CA PRO A 19 51.81 51.18 11.89
C PRO A 19 51.04 51.03 10.58
N LYS A 20 50.94 49.78 10.11
CA LYS A 20 50.18 49.44 8.91
C LYS A 20 48.79 50.01 9.13
N LYS A 21 48.37 50.98 8.31
CA LYS A 21 47.03 51.57 8.42
C LYS A 21 46.04 50.41 8.40
N ILE A 22 45.30 50.26 9.48
CA ILE A 22 44.29 49.21 9.61
C ILE A 22 43.24 49.54 8.56
N THR A 23 43.12 48.67 7.55
CA THR A 23 42.09 48.82 6.53
C THR A 23 40.77 48.29 7.07
N ASP A 24 39.65 48.73 6.50
CA ASP A 24 38.33 48.15 6.83
C ASP A 24 38.32 46.63 6.64
N TYR A 25 39.08 46.13 5.67
CA TYR A 25 39.30 44.71 5.47
C TYR A 25 39.96 44.03 6.68
N ASP A 26 40.97 44.66 7.30
CA ASP A 26 41.65 44.10 8.48
C ASP A 26 40.73 44.10 9.71
N VAL A 27 39.88 45.13 9.87
CA VAL A 27 38.85 45.18 10.92
C VAL A 27 37.81 44.08 10.70
N LEU A 28 37.28 43.95 9.48
CA LEU A 28 36.32 42.91 9.12
C LEU A 28 36.91 41.53 9.32
N LYS A 29 38.12 41.25 8.83
CA LYS A 29 38.77 39.95 9.02
C LYS A 29 38.98 39.59 10.50
N LYS A 30 39.21 40.59 11.35
CA LYS A 30 39.42 40.39 12.79
C LYS A 30 38.12 40.14 13.55
N HIS A 31 37.01 40.74 13.13
CA HIS A 31 35.74 40.70 13.87
C HIS A 31 34.64 39.86 13.20
N TYR A 32 34.81 39.47 11.94
CA TYR A 32 33.85 38.65 11.21
C TYR A 32 33.79 37.24 11.79
N THR A 33 32.62 36.86 12.29
CA THR A 33 32.28 35.50 12.67
C THR A 33 31.43 34.87 11.58
N PHE A 34 31.85 33.69 11.09
CA PHE A 34 31.13 33.00 10.02
C PHE A 34 29.76 32.46 10.50
N LEU A 35 29.66 32.09 11.77
CA LEU A 35 28.43 31.72 12.46
C LEU A 35 28.26 32.62 13.68
N ASN A 36 27.08 33.23 13.85
CA ASN A 36 26.77 34.05 15.01
C ASN A 36 26.57 33.16 16.24
N ASP A 37 27.64 32.92 17.00
CA ASP A 37 27.56 32.29 18.31
C ASP A 37 27.09 33.33 19.33
N LYS A 38 25.75 33.42 19.51
CA LYS A 38 25.01 33.66 20.78
C LYS A 38 23.66 34.34 20.51
N ASN A 39 22.57 33.60 20.74
CA ASN A 39 21.21 34.07 21.04
C ASN A 39 20.28 34.60 19.92
N ASP A 40 20.61 34.50 18.64
CA ASP A 40 19.61 34.72 17.58
C ASP A 40 18.69 33.49 17.43
N LYS A 41 17.64 33.43 18.25
CA LYS A 41 16.50 32.50 18.10
C LYS A 41 15.51 32.94 17.02
N THR A 42 15.84 34.00 16.29
CA THR A 42 15.09 34.48 15.14
C THR A 42 15.11 33.41 14.06
N TRP A 43 13.92 33.06 13.60
CA TRP A 43 13.50 31.92 12.78
C TRP A 43 14.25 31.67 11.45
N GLU A 44 15.28 32.45 11.12
CA GLU A 44 16.16 32.27 9.96
C GLU A 44 17.33 31.28 10.24
N SER A 45 17.44 30.78 11.47
CA SER A 45 18.56 29.96 11.97
C SER A 45 18.61 28.51 11.45
N ASN A 46 17.83 28.14 10.43
CA ASN A 46 18.10 26.93 9.67
C ASN A 46 19.08 27.31 8.57
N LEU A 47 20.36 27.11 8.84
CA LEU A 47 21.46 27.23 7.89
C LEU A 47 21.26 26.27 6.72
N VAL A 48 20.45 26.68 5.74
CA VAL A 48 20.14 25.91 4.53
C VAL A 48 21.08 26.31 3.41
N SER A 49 21.88 25.36 2.94
CA SER A 49 22.86 25.57 1.87
C SER A 49 22.49 24.84 0.59
N ILE A 50 23.08 25.31 -0.50
CA ILE A 50 23.08 24.67 -1.82
C ILE A 50 24.33 23.81 -1.90
N CYS A 51 24.20 22.64 -2.52
CA CYS A 51 25.30 21.73 -2.77
C CYS A 51 25.61 21.62 -4.26
N ASP A 52 26.89 21.42 -4.60
CA ASP A 52 27.29 20.91 -5.92
C ASP A 52 27.82 19.49 -5.75
N LEU A 53 27.11 18.57 -6.39
CA LEU A 53 27.40 17.14 -6.38
C LEU A 53 28.09 16.68 -7.67
N SER A 54 28.62 17.58 -8.50
CA SER A 54 29.32 17.24 -9.75
C SER A 54 30.48 16.26 -9.56
N ARG A 55 31.26 16.40 -8.47
CA ARG A 55 32.43 15.57 -8.14
C ARG A 55 32.18 14.54 -7.03
N TYR A 56 30.92 14.10 -6.85
CA TYR A 56 30.54 13.17 -5.79
C TYR A 56 31.32 11.83 -5.79
N LYS A 57 31.77 11.36 -6.97
CA LYS A 57 32.58 10.13 -7.10
C LYS A 57 33.94 10.25 -6.39
N SER A 58 34.57 11.42 -6.48
CA SER A 58 35.81 11.74 -5.76
C SER A 58 35.58 11.96 -4.26
N GLY A 59 34.32 12.11 -3.83
CA GLY A 59 33.92 12.38 -2.45
C GLY A 59 33.90 13.87 -2.11
N ASP A 60 34.18 14.73 -3.09
CA ASP A 60 34.20 16.17 -2.91
C ASP A 60 32.77 16.71 -3.09
N ILE A 61 32.27 17.37 -2.05
CA ILE A 61 30.98 18.05 -2.04
C ILE A 61 31.27 19.53 -1.77
N ALA A 62 30.87 20.40 -2.70
CA ALA A 62 30.96 21.84 -2.49
C ALA A 62 29.65 22.35 -1.91
N LEU A 63 29.74 23.28 -0.96
CA LEU A 63 28.59 23.92 -0.31
C LEU A 63 28.71 25.43 -0.45
N ARG A 64 27.58 26.10 -0.66
CA ARG A 64 27.48 27.56 -0.58
C ARG A 64 26.12 28.01 -0.06
N TRP A 65 26.06 29.25 0.42
CA TRP A 65 24.80 29.89 0.77
C TRP A 65 23.94 30.17 -0.46
N ARG A 66 22.63 30.22 -0.23
CA ARG A 66 21.63 30.58 -1.24
C ARG A 66 21.76 32.07 -1.58
N SER A 67 21.59 32.40 -2.84
CA SER A 67 21.35 33.77 -3.28
C SER A 67 19.88 34.16 -3.05
N ALA A 68 19.59 35.47 -3.02
CA ALA A 68 18.22 35.97 -2.84
C ALA A 68 17.24 35.38 -3.88
N ASN A 69 17.65 35.31 -5.15
CA ASN A 69 16.83 34.75 -6.23
C ASN A 69 16.49 33.26 -5.98
N GLU A 70 17.48 32.46 -5.55
CA GLU A 70 17.26 31.04 -5.26
C GLU A 70 16.35 30.81 -4.05
N VAL A 71 16.38 31.71 -3.07
CA VAL A 71 15.43 31.67 -1.95
C VAL A 71 14.02 31.92 -2.46
N VAL A 72 13.81 32.92 -3.31
CA VAL A 72 12.50 33.23 -3.91
C VAL A 72 12.00 32.09 -4.81
N GLU A 73 12.89 31.44 -5.55
CA GLU A 73 12.57 30.24 -6.35
C GLU A 73 12.24 29.00 -5.51
N GLY A 74 12.55 29.00 -4.21
CA GLY A 74 12.29 27.87 -3.32
C GLY A 74 13.36 26.77 -3.38
N LYS A 75 14.58 27.08 -3.81
CA LYS A 75 15.73 26.16 -3.74
C LYS A 75 16.01 25.75 -2.29
N CYS A 76 16.27 24.46 -2.12
CA CYS A 76 16.47 23.78 -0.84
C CYS A 76 15.23 23.68 0.07
N GLU A 77 14.06 24.14 -0.40
CA GLU A 77 12.78 23.98 0.30
C GLU A 77 11.85 23.08 -0.51
N ASN A 78 11.47 23.56 -1.71
CA ASN A 78 10.57 22.87 -2.64
C ASN A 78 11.32 22.36 -3.89
N ILE A 79 12.55 22.80 -4.10
CA ILE A 79 13.43 22.36 -5.19
C ILE A 79 14.71 21.77 -4.59
N CYS A 80 15.25 20.72 -5.21
CA CYS A 80 16.50 20.08 -4.84
C CYS A 80 17.65 21.10 -4.69
N ALA A 81 18.42 20.94 -3.62
CA ALA A 81 19.57 21.79 -3.28
C ALA A 81 20.77 21.61 -4.21
N ASN A 82 20.80 20.58 -5.06
CA ASN A 82 21.91 20.42 -6.00
C ASN A 82 21.82 21.48 -7.11
N VAL A 83 22.93 22.18 -7.39
CA VAL A 83 22.99 23.29 -8.38
C VAL A 83 22.41 22.86 -9.73
N THR A 84 22.80 21.69 -10.21
CA THR A 84 22.41 21.15 -11.53
C THR A 84 21.06 20.43 -11.54
N CYS A 85 20.31 20.42 -10.43
CA CYS A 85 19.06 19.66 -10.29
C CYS A 85 17.87 20.58 -10.02
N SER A 86 16.78 20.37 -10.76
CA SER A 86 15.51 21.09 -10.62
C SER A 86 14.36 20.21 -10.10
N GLU A 87 14.68 19.03 -9.55
CA GLU A 87 13.68 18.09 -9.04
C GLU A 87 12.93 18.67 -7.83
N THR A 88 11.62 18.44 -7.77
CA THR A 88 10.73 18.98 -6.72
C THR A 88 10.08 17.88 -5.89
N THR A 89 10.11 16.64 -6.34
CA THR A 89 9.45 15.52 -5.68
C THR A 89 10.34 14.82 -4.66
N ASN A 90 9.73 14.32 -3.59
CA ASN A 90 10.36 13.44 -2.58
C ASN A 90 11.67 13.98 -1.97
N LEU A 91 11.73 15.29 -1.71
CA LEU A 91 12.90 15.96 -1.16
C LEU A 91 13.12 15.62 0.33
N SER A 92 14.28 15.07 0.64
CA SER A 92 14.71 14.71 2.00
C SER A 92 15.78 15.66 2.53
N SER A 93 15.77 15.93 3.84
CA SER A 93 16.76 16.79 4.50
C SER A 93 17.93 15.96 5.04
N TYR A 94 19.15 16.43 4.83
CA TYR A 94 20.39 15.85 5.33
C TYR A 94 21.22 16.92 6.05
N GLU A 95 21.97 16.50 7.05
CA GLU A 95 22.96 17.33 7.73
C GLU A 95 24.34 16.92 7.23
N VAL A 96 25.08 17.89 6.68
CA VAL A 96 26.41 17.69 6.11
C VAL A 96 27.41 18.46 6.94
N LEU A 97 28.52 17.81 7.28
CA LEU A 97 29.62 18.45 8.00
C LEU A 97 30.32 19.46 7.08
N PHE A 98 30.29 20.72 7.48
CA PHE A 98 30.97 21.81 6.81
C PHE A 98 32.18 22.25 7.64
N ASN A 99 33.36 22.09 7.06
CA ASN A 99 34.61 22.52 7.67
C ASN A 99 34.98 23.89 7.11
N TYR A 100 35.29 24.85 7.97
CA TYR A 100 35.69 26.20 7.57
C TYR A 100 36.83 26.73 8.44
N ILE A 101 37.48 27.79 8.00
CA ILE A 101 38.56 28.44 8.73
C ILE A 101 38.06 29.82 9.16
N GLU A 102 38.09 30.08 10.47
CA GLU A 102 37.71 31.36 11.05
C GLU A 102 38.82 31.78 12.01
N HIS A 103 39.32 33.01 11.85
CA HIS A 103 40.46 33.52 12.61
C HIS A 103 41.65 32.53 12.67
N GLU A 104 41.98 31.93 11.52
CA GLU A 104 43.08 30.94 11.37
C GLU A 104 42.86 29.61 12.12
N THR A 105 41.69 29.43 12.74
CA THR A 105 41.30 28.18 13.40
C THR A 105 40.35 27.38 12.51
N LYS A 106 40.60 26.07 12.41
CA LYS A 106 39.67 25.14 11.74
C LYS A 106 38.46 24.91 12.63
N LYS A 107 37.28 25.27 12.15
CA LYS A 107 35.99 25.04 12.78
C LYS A 107 35.15 24.11 11.92
N GLN A 108 34.14 23.49 12.55
CA GLN A 108 33.21 22.60 11.88
C GLN A 108 31.79 22.95 12.31
N ALA A 109 30.83 22.83 11.39
CA ALA A 109 29.42 23.03 11.66
C ALA A 109 28.58 22.05 10.84
N LEU A 110 27.42 21.66 11.36
CA LEU A 110 26.45 20.88 10.60
C LEU A 110 25.55 21.85 9.82
N VAL A 111 25.49 21.65 8.51
CA VAL A 111 24.68 22.47 7.60
C VAL A 111 23.59 21.61 6.98
N LYS A 112 22.38 22.16 6.90
CA LYS A 112 21.22 21.42 6.39
C LYS A 112 21.10 21.59 4.87
N VAL A 113 20.91 20.47 4.17
CA VAL A 113 20.76 20.42 2.71
C VAL A 113 19.55 19.56 2.38
N ARG A 114 18.69 20.01 1.44
CA ARG A 114 17.49 19.27 1.05
C ARG A 114 17.58 18.78 -0.40
N VAL A 115 17.59 17.47 -0.62
CA VAL A 115 17.84 16.87 -1.94
C VAL A 115 16.85 15.76 -2.31
N CYS A 116 16.67 15.52 -3.61
CA CYS A 116 15.87 14.40 -4.13
C CYS A 116 16.59 13.04 -3.94
N PRO A 117 15.91 11.90 -4.16
CA PRO A 117 16.49 10.57 -3.96
C PRO A 117 17.78 10.32 -4.75
N GLU A 118 17.84 10.76 -6.00
CA GLU A 118 19.04 10.66 -6.87
C GLU A 118 20.22 11.42 -6.29
N CYS A 119 19.99 12.68 -5.87
CA CYS A 119 21.03 13.50 -5.27
C CYS A 119 21.41 13.02 -3.87
N SER A 120 20.50 12.39 -3.13
CA SER A 120 20.80 11.73 -1.85
C SER A 120 21.74 10.54 -2.03
N TYR A 121 21.56 9.76 -3.11
CA TYR A 121 22.50 8.69 -3.46
C TYR A 121 23.91 9.27 -3.72
N LYS A 122 23.99 10.35 -4.52
CA LYS A 122 25.26 11.03 -4.82
C LYS A 122 25.93 11.59 -3.56
N LEU A 123 25.15 12.25 -2.69
CA LEU A 123 25.64 12.81 -1.42
C LEU A 123 26.29 11.75 -0.53
N ASN A 124 25.73 10.53 -0.51
CA ASN A 124 26.18 9.43 0.36
C ASN A 124 27.04 8.38 -0.37
N TYR A 125 27.58 8.71 -1.54
CA TYR A 125 28.25 7.76 -2.43
C TYR A 125 29.42 7.01 -1.76
N LYS A 126 30.36 7.74 -1.14
CA LYS A 126 31.51 7.11 -0.47
C LYS A 126 31.14 6.26 0.73
N SER A 127 30.14 6.67 1.52
CA SER A 127 29.68 5.89 2.67
C SER A 127 29.06 4.55 2.24
N LYS A 128 28.37 4.52 1.09
CA LYS A 128 27.82 3.29 0.51
C LYS A 128 28.91 2.41 -0.10
N HIS A 129 29.86 2.99 -0.84
CA HIS A 129 30.95 2.23 -1.47
C HIS A 129 32.01 1.72 -0.48
N LYS A 130 32.31 2.46 0.59
CA LYS A 130 33.21 1.98 1.66
C LYS A 130 32.62 0.80 2.43
N LYS A 131 31.29 0.72 2.57
CA LYS A 131 30.61 -0.46 3.15
C LYS A 131 30.72 -1.68 2.25
N SER A 132 30.51 -1.54 0.94
CA SER A 132 30.67 -2.66 0.00
C SER A 132 32.12 -3.13 -0.10
N GLU A 133 33.08 -2.20 -0.10
CA GLU A 133 34.52 -2.50 -0.17
C GLU A 133 35.03 -3.15 1.13
N ASN A 134 34.57 -2.69 2.30
CA ASN A 134 34.87 -3.35 3.57
C ASN A 134 34.24 -4.75 3.65
N LEU A 135 33.06 -4.95 3.06
CA LEU A 135 32.42 -6.27 2.98
C LEU A 135 33.21 -7.19 2.06
N SER A 136 33.62 -6.72 0.87
CA SER A 136 34.43 -7.50 -0.07
C SER A 136 35.82 -7.82 0.49
N ASN A 137 36.47 -6.87 1.17
CA ASN A 137 37.77 -7.10 1.80
C ASN A 137 37.67 -8.04 3.00
N ARG A 138 36.58 -8.00 3.77
CA ARG A 138 36.30 -9.02 4.79
C ARG A 138 36.09 -10.41 4.18
N LEU A 139 35.39 -10.51 3.06
CA LEU A 139 35.18 -11.79 2.37
C LEU A 139 36.50 -12.31 1.78
N TYR A 140 37.30 -11.44 1.16
CA TYR A 140 38.62 -11.77 0.60
C TYR A 140 39.60 -12.23 1.67
N ASN A 141 39.69 -11.52 2.80
CA ASN A 141 40.55 -11.91 3.93
C ASN A 141 40.07 -13.20 4.63
N LYS A 142 38.78 -13.55 4.51
CA LYS A 142 38.22 -14.81 5.02
C LYS A 142 38.46 -15.98 4.06
N MET A 143 38.66 -15.71 2.77
CA MET A 143 39.03 -16.69 1.75
C MET A 143 40.52 -17.02 1.75
N SER A 144 41.39 -16.08 2.12
CA SER A 144 42.85 -16.29 2.17
C SER A 144 43.37 -17.04 3.40
N THR A 145 42.51 -17.31 4.40
CA THR A 145 42.84 -18.09 5.61
C THR A 145 42.30 -19.52 5.59
N LEU A 146 41.72 -20.00 4.49
CA LEU A 146 41.18 -21.36 4.40
C LEU A 146 42.27 -22.35 3.95
N PRO A 147 42.53 -23.44 4.70
CA PRO A 147 43.49 -24.45 4.29
C PRO A 147 43.01 -25.21 3.03
N ASN A 148 43.96 -25.61 2.19
CA ASN A 148 43.79 -26.31 0.92
C ASN A 148 43.18 -27.74 1.07
N ASN A 149 41.96 -27.86 1.57
CA ASN A 149 41.14 -29.05 1.35
C ASN A 149 39.99 -28.68 0.42
N PHE A 150 40.11 -29.20 -0.81
CA PHE A 150 39.21 -28.98 -1.93
C PHE A 150 37.97 -29.91 -1.83
N GLU A 151 37.24 -29.79 -0.72
CA GLU A 151 35.88 -30.29 -0.52
C GLU A 151 35.19 -29.28 0.41
N ASP A 152 34.21 -28.47 0.06
CA ASP A 152 33.55 -28.15 -1.19
C ASP A 152 33.03 -26.71 -0.96
N PRO A 153 33.56 -25.67 -1.66
CA PRO A 153 33.00 -24.33 -1.57
C PRO A 153 31.50 -24.33 -1.87
N ILE A 154 31.09 -25.24 -2.76
CA ILE A 154 29.71 -25.52 -3.16
C ILE A 154 28.88 -26.04 -1.96
N LEU A 155 29.39 -26.99 -1.16
CA LEU A 155 28.67 -27.53 0.00
C LEU A 155 28.46 -26.48 1.10
N ASN A 156 29.44 -25.60 1.31
CA ASN A 156 29.32 -24.50 2.28
C ASN A 156 28.32 -23.43 1.79
N ILE A 157 28.29 -23.18 0.49
CA ILE A 157 27.27 -22.34 -0.16
C ILE A 157 25.89 -22.97 -0.02
N PHE A 158 25.74 -24.28 -0.26
CA PHE A 158 24.47 -25.00 -0.09
C PHE A 158 23.97 -24.95 1.36
N LYS A 159 24.82 -25.25 2.35
CA LYS A 159 24.46 -25.13 3.77
C LYS A 159 24.02 -23.71 4.16
N ARG A 160 24.63 -22.70 3.54
CA ARG A 160 24.26 -21.31 3.77
C ARG A 160 22.94 -20.93 3.07
N PHE A 161 22.67 -21.45 1.88
CA PHE A 161 21.37 -21.32 1.24
C PHE A 161 20.26 -22.00 2.05
N GLU A 162 20.52 -23.19 2.59
CA GLU A 162 19.60 -23.92 3.46
C GLU A 162 19.29 -23.14 4.76
N SER A 163 20.31 -22.51 5.36
CA SER A 163 20.11 -21.59 6.48
C SER A 163 19.29 -20.35 6.09
N PHE A 164 19.48 -19.80 4.89
CA PHE A 164 18.71 -18.65 4.42
C PHE A 164 17.26 -18.99 4.13
N GLU A 165 16.98 -20.20 3.64
CA GLU A 165 15.63 -20.67 3.42
C GLU A 165 14.86 -20.75 4.74
N HIS A 166 15.52 -21.22 5.80
CA HIS A 166 14.96 -21.22 7.15
C HIS A 166 14.71 -19.79 7.68
N ASP A 167 15.67 -18.87 7.49
CA ASP A 167 15.52 -17.47 7.89
C ASP A 167 14.37 -16.77 7.15
N LEU A 168 14.21 -17.05 5.85
CA LEU A 168 13.11 -16.51 5.04
C LEU A 168 11.76 -16.99 5.55
N LEU A 169 11.67 -18.27 5.93
CA LEU A 169 10.46 -18.90 6.48
C LEU A 169 10.10 -18.29 7.84
N LEU A 170 11.09 -18.00 8.68
CA LEU A 170 10.91 -17.29 9.96
C LEU A 170 10.40 -15.85 9.75
N VAL A 171 10.95 -15.13 8.75
CA VAL A 171 10.48 -13.78 8.41
C VAL A 171 9.04 -13.83 7.91
N GLU A 172 8.70 -14.79 7.04
CA GLU A 172 7.34 -14.95 6.54
C GLU A 172 6.35 -15.26 7.68
N GLN A 173 6.70 -16.19 8.58
CA GLN A 173 5.88 -16.50 9.76
C GLN A 173 5.71 -15.29 10.67
N LYS A 174 6.77 -14.52 10.91
CA LYS A 174 6.70 -13.31 11.72
C LYS A 174 5.81 -12.24 11.08
N VAL A 175 5.96 -12.02 9.78
CA VAL A 175 5.10 -11.08 9.03
C VAL A 175 3.64 -11.53 9.07
N LYS A 176 3.35 -12.81 8.87
CA LYS A 176 1.99 -13.36 9.00
C LYS A 176 1.42 -13.11 10.40
N ASN A 177 2.20 -13.35 11.46
CA ASN A 177 1.75 -13.12 12.84
C ASN A 177 1.51 -11.64 13.16
N GLU A 178 2.40 -10.75 12.73
CA GLU A 178 2.23 -9.30 12.91
C GLU A 178 1.00 -8.79 12.13
N LEU A 179 0.81 -9.26 10.90
CA LEU A 179 -0.35 -8.88 10.09
C LEU A 179 -1.65 -9.45 10.65
N ARG A 180 -1.64 -10.65 11.27
CA ARG A 180 -2.78 -11.26 11.97
C ARG A 180 -3.21 -10.48 13.23
N CYS A 181 -2.30 -9.72 13.85
CA CYS A 181 -2.64 -8.84 14.96
C CYS A 181 -3.29 -7.51 14.49
N VAL A 182 -3.06 -7.11 13.24
CA VAL A 182 -3.54 -5.84 12.67
C VAL A 182 -4.81 -6.00 11.84
N TYR A 183 -4.94 -7.15 11.17
CA TYR A 183 -6.09 -7.53 10.37
C TYR A 183 -6.68 -8.81 10.96
N ASP A 184 -8.00 -8.85 11.19
CA ASP A 184 -8.68 -10.05 11.68
C ASP A 184 -8.35 -11.27 10.80
N LEU A 185 -8.30 -12.43 11.47
CA LEU A 185 -7.84 -13.78 11.07
C LEU A 185 -8.00 -14.17 9.59
N ASP A 186 -9.01 -13.66 8.90
CA ASP A 186 -9.50 -14.26 7.68
C ASP A 186 -8.71 -13.91 6.41
N VAL A 187 -7.91 -12.84 6.38
CA VAL A 187 -7.33 -12.38 5.09
C VAL A 187 -6.38 -13.40 4.44
N PHE A 188 -5.63 -14.15 5.24
CA PHE A 188 -4.65 -15.13 4.74
C PHE A 188 -5.20 -16.56 4.65
N ASP A 189 -6.22 -16.88 5.46
CA ASP A 189 -6.81 -18.22 5.52
C ASP A 189 -7.97 -18.40 4.52
N ILE A 190 -8.48 -17.31 3.94
CA ILE A 190 -9.52 -17.36 2.90
C ILE A 190 -9.08 -18.23 1.71
N ALA A 191 -7.82 -18.15 1.27
CA ALA A 191 -7.35 -18.93 0.13
C ALA A 191 -7.35 -20.44 0.44
N GLU A 192 -6.90 -20.84 1.63
CA GLU A 192 -6.92 -22.22 2.09
C GLU A 192 -8.37 -22.72 2.32
N SER A 193 -9.23 -21.88 2.89
CA SER A 193 -10.66 -22.18 3.07
C SER A 193 -11.38 -22.35 1.73
N ILE A 194 -11.05 -21.53 0.73
CA ILE A 194 -11.58 -21.66 -0.64
C ILE A 194 -11.11 -22.98 -1.27
N GLU A 195 -9.83 -23.33 -1.16
CA GLU A 195 -9.31 -24.55 -1.78
C GLU A 195 -9.86 -25.81 -1.08
N THR A 196 -9.97 -25.80 0.26
CA THR A 196 -10.63 -26.87 1.01
C THR A 196 -12.13 -26.99 0.69
N THR A 197 -12.81 -25.87 0.45
CA THR A 197 -14.22 -25.88 0.02
C THR A 197 -14.36 -26.42 -1.40
N LYS A 198 -13.49 -26.01 -2.32
CA LYS A 198 -13.45 -26.50 -3.71
C LYS A 198 -13.20 -28.00 -3.78
N THR A 199 -12.26 -28.52 -2.99
CA THR A 199 -11.99 -29.97 -2.92
C THR A 199 -13.16 -30.74 -2.34
N LYS A 200 -13.85 -30.23 -1.32
CA LYS A 200 -15.10 -30.82 -0.79
C LYS A 200 -16.20 -30.84 -1.85
N ILE A 201 -16.38 -29.74 -2.59
CA ILE A 201 -17.35 -29.65 -3.69
C ILE A 201 -17.02 -30.68 -4.78
N HIS A 202 -15.74 -30.83 -5.14
CA HIS A 202 -15.32 -31.82 -6.13
C HIS A 202 -15.63 -33.26 -5.71
N LYS A 203 -15.34 -33.61 -4.44
CA LYS A 203 -15.71 -34.92 -3.88
C LYS A 203 -17.21 -35.18 -3.91
N LEU A 204 -18.02 -34.16 -3.59
CA LEU A 204 -19.48 -34.26 -3.70
C LEU A 204 -19.92 -34.49 -5.15
N PHE A 205 -19.26 -33.86 -6.13
CA PHE A 205 -19.53 -34.09 -7.54
C PHE A 205 -19.16 -35.50 -7.99
N GLU A 206 -18.03 -36.04 -7.52
CA GLU A 206 -17.63 -37.43 -7.80
C GLU A 206 -18.67 -38.40 -7.24
N SER A 207 -19.05 -38.26 -5.97
CA SER A 207 -20.08 -39.12 -5.35
C SER A 207 -21.43 -38.98 -6.06
N LEU A 208 -21.80 -37.78 -6.49
CA LEU A 208 -23.03 -37.56 -7.26
C LEU A 208 -22.95 -38.25 -8.62
N ASN A 209 -21.84 -38.13 -9.34
CA ASN A 209 -21.65 -38.81 -10.63
C ASN A 209 -21.74 -40.33 -10.48
N GLU A 210 -21.14 -40.91 -9.44
CA GLU A 210 -21.28 -42.35 -9.14
C GLU A 210 -22.75 -42.75 -8.95
N LEU A 211 -23.52 -41.97 -8.17
CA LEU A 211 -24.96 -42.22 -7.99
C LEU A 211 -25.74 -42.13 -9.31
N TYR A 212 -25.39 -41.20 -10.21
CA TYR A 212 -26.01 -41.12 -11.53
C TYR A 212 -25.68 -42.34 -12.40
N VAL A 213 -24.45 -42.86 -12.33
CA VAL A 213 -24.06 -44.10 -13.01
C VAL A 213 -24.84 -45.29 -12.46
N TYR A 214 -24.94 -45.45 -11.14
CA TYR A 214 -25.73 -46.51 -10.51
C TYR A 214 -27.22 -46.43 -10.90
N LYS A 215 -27.79 -45.22 -10.90
CA LYS A 215 -29.16 -44.99 -11.38
C LYS A 215 -29.32 -45.42 -12.84
N ARG A 216 -28.39 -45.07 -13.72
CA ARG A 216 -28.43 -45.45 -15.15
C ARG A 216 -28.40 -46.97 -15.32
N GLN A 217 -27.55 -47.66 -14.55
CA GLN A 217 -27.48 -49.12 -14.53
C GLN A 217 -28.79 -49.74 -14.06
N MET A 218 -29.35 -49.25 -12.95
CA MET A 218 -30.64 -49.73 -12.42
C MET A 218 -31.79 -49.51 -13.40
N LEU A 219 -31.86 -48.34 -14.04
CA LEU A 219 -32.87 -48.06 -15.07
C LEU A 219 -32.71 -48.98 -16.28
N SER A 220 -31.48 -49.29 -16.69
CA SER A 220 -31.23 -50.27 -17.76
C SER A 220 -31.72 -51.66 -17.39
N LEU A 221 -31.49 -52.11 -16.15
CA LEU A 221 -31.97 -53.40 -15.67
C LEU A 221 -33.50 -53.44 -15.62
N ILE A 222 -34.14 -52.40 -15.10
CA ILE A 222 -35.61 -52.29 -15.05
C ILE A 222 -36.19 -52.27 -16.47
N LYS A 223 -35.60 -51.50 -17.40
CA LYS A 223 -36.03 -51.49 -18.81
C LYS A 223 -35.94 -52.89 -19.44
N SER A 224 -34.83 -53.60 -19.21
CA SER A 224 -34.66 -54.97 -19.68
C SER A 224 -35.71 -55.91 -19.10
N GLN A 225 -35.94 -55.85 -17.78
CA GLN A 225 -36.96 -56.67 -17.12
C GLN A 225 -38.37 -56.38 -17.62
N VAL A 226 -38.75 -55.10 -17.76
CA VAL A 226 -40.06 -54.71 -18.31
C VAL A 226 -40.23 -55.24 -19.74
N SER A 227 -39.19 -55.15 -20.58
CA SER A 227 -39.23 -55.71 -21.94
C SER A 227 -39.40 -57.24 -21.95
N VAL A 228 -38.76 -57.95 -21.00
CA VAL A 228 -38.94 -59.40 -20.83
C VAL A 228 -40.37 -59.72 -20.39
N PHE A 229 -40.92 -58.98 -19.41
CA PHE A 229 -42.31 -59.16 -18.96
C PHE A 229 -43.32 -58.85 -20.06
N GLU A 230 -43.10 -57.82 -20.88
CA GLU A 230 -43.95 -57.53 -22.04
C GLU A 230 -43.90 -58.65 -23.08
N SER A 231 -42.72 -59.23 -23.32
CA SER A 231 -42.56 -60.38 -24.22
C SER A 231 -43.27 -61.62 -23.68
N LEU A 232 -43.15 -61.90 -22.38
CA LEU A 232 -43.85 -63.00 -21.72
C LEU A 232 -45.37 -62.81 -21.73
N ALA A 233 -45.86 -61.60 -21.47
CA ALA A 233 -47.29 -61.28 -21.54
C ALA A 233 -47.86 -61.48 -22.96
N GLN A 234 -47.09 -61.17 -24.02
CA GLN A 234 -47.48 -61.45 -25.40
C GLN A 234 -47.59 -62.96 -25.67
N THR A 235 -46.72 -63.78 -25.05
CA THR A 235 -46.81 -65.25 -25.16
C THR A 235 -47.92 -65.86 -24.30
N GLU A 236 -48.23 -65.29 -23.12
CA GLU A 236 -49.36 -65.68 -22.27
C GLU A 236 -50.70 -65.24 -22.83
N GLY A 237 -50.75 -64.18 -23.66
CA GLY A 237 -51.93 -63.80 -24.42
C GLY A 237 -52.47 -64.91 -25.35
N LEU A 238 -51.64 -65.93 -25.64
CA LEU A 238 -52.04 -67.15 -26.34
C LEU A 238 -52.62 -68.23 -25.40
N ASN A 239 -52.40 -68.14 -24.08
CA ASN A 239 -52.86 -69.06 -23.04
C ASN A 239 -53.59 -68.30 -21.92
N LYS A 240 -54.88 -67.99 -22.12
CA LYS A 240 -55.74 -67.39 -21.09
C LYS A 240 -55.95 -68.33 -19.89
N VAL A 241 -55.12 -68.27 -18.85
CA VAL A 241 -55.51 -68.70 -17.49
C VAL A 241 -54.76 -67.91 -16.41
N SER A 242 -55.53 -67.33 -15.49
CA SER A 242 -55.15 -66.77 -14.18
C SER A 242 -54.42 -65.42 -14.13
N ASN A 243 -55.26 -64.37 -14.16
CA ASN A 243 -55.12 -63.11 -13.43
C ASN A 243 -54.25 -63.22 -12.17
N ASN A 244 -53.05 -62.64 -12.22
CA ASN A 244 -52.43 -62.07 -11.03
C ASN A 244 -52.46 -60.56 -11.19
N LYS A 245 -53.51 -59.90 -10.67
CA LYS A 245 -53.64 -58.42 -10.61
C LYS A 245 -52.38 -57.75 -10.07
N ASN A 246 -51.63 -58.45 -9.23
CA ASN A 246 -50.36 -58.01 -8.66
C ASN A 246 -49.25 -57.82 -9.73
N ASN A 247 -49.23 -58.65 -10.78
CA ASN A 247 -48.23 -58.59 -11.85
C ASN A 247 -48.52 -57.41 -12.81
N GLU A 248 -49.78 -57.18 -13.15
CA GLU A 248 -50.19 -55.99 -13.92
C GLU A 248 -49.89 -54.69 -13.16
N GLN A 249 -50.21 -54.65 -11.85
CA GLN A 249 -49.88 -53.50 -10.99
C GLN A 249 -48.37 -53.26 -10.87
N LEU A 250 -47.56 -54.32 -10.78
CA LEU A 250 -46.09 -54.21 -10.78
C LEU A 250 -45.54 -53.66 -12.09
N ILE A 251 -46.09 -54.09 -13.23
CA ILE A 251 -45.69 -53.60 -14.55
C ILE A 251 -46.10 -52.12 -14.72
N GLU A 252 -47.29 -51.74 -14.26
CA GLU A 252 -47.76 -50.36 -14.30
C GLU A 252 -46.95 -49.43 -13.37
N LEU A 253 -46.58 -49.93 -12.18
CA LEU A 253 -45.69 -49.23 -11.25
C LEU A 253 -44.27 -49.07 -11.84
N ALA A 254 -43.74 -50.09 -12.52
CA ALA A 254 -42.46 -50.00 -13.22
C ALA A 254 -42.51 -48.99 -14.39
N LYS A 255 -43.60 -48.99 -15.17
CA LYS A 255 -43.81 -48.02 -16.27
C LYS A 255 -43.95 -46.58 -15.76
N SER A 256 -44.68 -46.36 -14.67
CA SER A 256 -44.80 -45.04 -14.05
C SER A 256 -43.47 -44.54 -13.47
N THR A 257 -42.68 -45.42 -12.85
CA THR A 257 -41.35 -45.11 -12.33
C THR A 257 -40.38 -44.73 -13.46
N LEU A 258 -40.43 -45.44 -14.59
CA LEU A 258 -39.65 -45.11 -15.79
C LEU A 258 -40.07 -43.76 -16.38
N LYS A 259 -41.37 -43.45 -16.42
CA LYS A 259 -41.89 -42.17 -16.92
C LYS A 259 -41.46 -40.98 -16.06
N ILE A 260 -41.58 -41.09 -14.74
CA ILE A 260 -41.10 -40.08 -13.78
C ILE A 260 -39.58 -39.87 -13.92
N SER A 261 -38.83 -40.96 -14.17
CA SER A 261 -37.38 -40.86 -14.33
C SER A 261 -36.93 -40.11 -15.58
N ALA A 262 -37.69 -40.23 -16.69
CA ALA A 262 -37.44 -39.51 -17.94
C ALA A 262 -37.84 -38.02 -17.84
N GLU A 263 -38.99 -37.72 -17.22
CA GLU A 263 -39.50 -36.34 -17.11
C GLU A 263 -38.63 -35.39 -16.27
N PHE A 264 -37.83 -35.91 -15.33
CA PHE A 264 -37.06 -35.07 -14.41
C PHE A 264 -35.56 -34.93 -14.74
N PHE A 265 -34.97 -35.81 -15.57
CA PHE A 265 -33.50 -35.92 -15.66
C PHE A 265 -32.91 -36.29 -17.04
N ASP A 266 -33.61 -36.03 -18.14
CA ASP A 266 -33.02 -36.14 -19.49
C ASP A 266 -31.92 -35.07 -19.69
N ILE A 267 -30.69 -35.39 -19.29
CA ILE A 267 -29.48 -34.64 -19.61
C ILE A 267 -28.82 -35.34 -20.80
N PRO A 268 -28.69 -34.69 -21.97
CA PRO A 268 -28.07 -35.32 -23.14
C PRO A 268 -26.60 -35.70 -22.88
N ASP A 269 -26.19 -36.86 -23.42
CA ASP A 269 -24.97 -37.65 -23.12
C ASP A 269 -23.60 -36.93 -23.24
N ASN A 270 -23.52 -35.62 -23.53
CA ASN A 270 -22.26 -34.96 -23.91
C ASN A 270 -21.94 -33.61 -23.22
N GLN A 271 -22.51 -33.31 -22.06
CA GLN A 271 -22.09 -32.16 -21.26
C GLN A 271 -21.85 -32.53 -19.79
N PRO A 272 -20.80 -31.99 -19.14
CA PRO A 272 -20.66 -32.09 -17.70
C PRO A 272 -21.93 -31.51 -17.08
N VAL A 273 -22.54 -32.27 -16.17
CA VAL A 273 -23.83 -31.97 -15.52
C VAL A 273 -23.97 -30.46 -15.26
N PRO A 274 -24.78 -29.73 -16.05
CA PRO A 274 -24.96 -28.31 -15.80
C PRO A 274 -25.77 -28.19 -14.51
N ILE A 275 -25.21 -27.52 -13.51
CA ILE A 275 -25.93 -27.14 -12.29
C ILE A 275 -26.92 -26.03 -12.67
N PHE A 276 -28.01 -26.41 -13.32
CA PHE A 276 -29.28 -25.78 -13.09
C PHE A 276 -30.13 -26.82 -12.37
N ILE A 277 -29.87 -26.96 -11.06
CA ILE A 277 -30.92 -27.42 -10.17
C ILE A 277 -32.07 -26.44 -10.42
N LYS A 278 -33.12 -26.90 -11.12
CA LYS A 278 -34.42 -26.22 -11.14
C LYS A 278 -34.96 -26.31 -9.71
N PHE A 279 -34.38 -25.54 -8.80
CA PHE A 279 -35.11 -25.08 -7.64
C PHE A 279 -36.28 -24.31 -8.23
N ARG A 280 -37.44 -24.97 -8.27
CA ARG A 280 -38.72 -24.30 -8.43
C ARG A 280 -38.93 -23.51 -7.14
N LYS A 281 -38.12 -22.47 -6.98
CA LYS A 281 -38.36 -21.40 -6.06
C LYS A 281 -39.66 -20.81 -6.59
N GLN A 282 -40.76 -21.07 -5.88
CA GLN A 282 -41.87 -20.15 -5.85
C GLN A 282 -41.33 -18.85 -5.23
N ILE A 283 -40.50 -18.14 -5.99
CA ILE A 283 -40.40 -16.71 -5.84
C ILE A 283 -41.73 -16.23 -6.39
N LYS A 284 -42.68 -16.00 -5.48
CA LYS A 284 -43.72 -15.03 -5.76
C LYS A 284 -42.97 -13.81 -6.28
N ASN A 285 -43.33 -13.35 -7.48
CA ASN A 285 -42.90 -12.06 -7.98
C ASN A 285 -43.41 -11.00 -7.01
N GLU A 286 -42.69 -10.79 -5.91
CA GLU A 286 -42.70 -9.53 -5.23
C GLU A 286 -41.88 -8.58 -6.09
N GLU A 287 -42.53 -7.49 -6.46
CA GLU A 287 -41.94 -6.34 -7.13
C GLU A 287 -40.55 -6.04 -6.53
N PRO A 288 -39.58 -5.58 -7.34
CA PRO A 288 -38.21 -5.41 -6.88
C PRO A 288 -38.19 -4.54 -5.62
N VAL A 289 -37.95 -5.19 -4.48
CA VAL A 289 -37.75 -4.50 -3.21
C VAL A 289 -36.49 -3.67 -3.43
N LYS A 290 -36.70 -2.35 -3.56
CA LYS A 290 -35.63 -1.37 -3.54
C LYS A 290 -34.89 -1.63 -2.24
N GLU A 291 -33.67 -2.16 -2.31
CA GLU A 291 -32.74 -2.13 -1.19
C GLU A 291 -32.51 -0.65 -0.85
N THR A 292 -33.36 -0.10 0.01
CA THR A 292 -33.17 1.24 0.53
C THR A 292 -31.92 1.19 1.37
N ILE A 293 -30.83 1.77 0.87
CA ILE A 293 -29.61 1.93 1.66
C ILE A 293 -29.98 2.80 2.87
N GLU A 294 -30.17 2.18 4.02
CA GLU A 294 -30.58 2.88 5.24
C GLU A 294 -29.42 3.72 5.80
N PHE A 295 -29.75 4.92 6.28
CA PHE A 295 -28.80 5.82 6.90
C PHE A 295 -28.45 5.34 8.31
N ILE A 296 -27.16 5.11 8.57
CA ILE A 296 -26.66 4.72 9.89
C ILE A 296 -26.05 5.97 10.54
N PRO A 297 -26.72 6.61 11.54
CA PRO A 297 -26.18 7.80 12.19
C PRO A 297 -24.91 7.50 12.99
N VAL A 298 -24.12 8.54 13.28
CA VAL A 298 -23.00 8.44 14.22
C VAL A 298 -23.57 8.28 15.63
N THR A 299 -23.16 7.22 16.32
CA THR A 299 -23.59 6.93 17.70
C THR A 299 -22.87 7.82 18.71
N GLU A 300 -23.47 7.99 19.89
CA GLU A 300 -22.87 8.79 20.98
C GLU A 300 -21.49 8.25 21.38
N ALA A 301 -21.33 6.93 21.44
CA ALA A 301 -20.04 6.27 21.70
C ALA A 301 -18.97 6.61 20.63
N GLN A 302 -19.35 6.66 19.35
CA GLN A 302 -18.43 7.06 18.27
C GLN A 302 -18.04 8.53 18.39
N PHE A 303 -18.96 9.39 18.83
CA PHE A 303 -18.69 10.81 19.04
C PHE A 303 -17.79 11.06 20.27
N GLU A 304 -17.98 10.30 21.35
CA GLU A 304 -17.14 10.38 22.54
C GLU A 304 -15.70 9.98 22.27
N SER A 305 -15.48 8.97 21.41
CA SER A 305 -14.16 8.53 20.97
C SER A 305 -13.31 9.63 20.31
N VAL A 306 -13.93 10.63 19.69
CA VAL A 306 -13.21 11.75 19.06
C VAL A 306 -12.61 12.69 20.11
N PRO A 307 -11.35 13.14 20.00
CA PRO A 307 -10.75 14.07 20.96
C PRO A 307 -11.51 15.40 21.11
N ALA A 308 -11.59 15.94 22.33
CA ALA A 308 -12.26 17.22 22.63
C ALA A 308 -11.72 18.41 21.82
N LEU A 309 -10.41 18.39 21.50
CA LEU A 309 -9.75 19.37 20.64
C LEU A 309 -10.35 19.45 19.23
N VAL A 310 -10.84 18.32 18.71
CA VAL A 310 -11.46 18.19 17.39
C VAL A 310 -12.95 18.55 17.46
N LYS A 311 -13.64 18.07 18.52
CA LYS A 311 -15.06 18.37 18.78
C LYS A 311 -15.34 19.86 18.98
N ARG A 312 -14.48 20.54 19.76
CA ARG A 312 -14.64 21.95 20.18
C ARG A 312 -16.07 22.21 20.70
N ARG A 313 -16.86 22.99 19.97
CA ARG A 313 -18.25 23.37 20.30
C ARG A 313 -19.30 22.67 19.42
N ALA A 314 -18.91 21.69 18.61
CA ALA A 314 -19.83 20.99 17.72
C ALA A 314 -20.69 19.98 18.50
N LYS A 315 -22.00 19.97 18.24
CA LYS A 315 -22.96 19.00 18.81
C LYS A 315 -23.11 17.78 17.89
N LEU A 316 -23.42 16.62 18.47
CA LEU A 316 -23.66 15.38 17.72
C LEU A 316 -24.79 15.54 16.68
N GLU A 317 -25.88 16.20 17.07
CA GLU A 317 -27.02 16.52 16.19
C GLU A 317 -26.56 17.19 14.88
N GLN A 318 -25.75 18.24 15.01
CA GLN A 318 -25.25 19.02 13.87
C GLN A 318 -24.25 18.26 12.99
N VAL A 319 -23.57 17.26 13.54
CA VAL A 319 -22.67 16.37 12.79
C VAL A 319 -23.49 15.35 12.00
N ASN A 320 -24.52 14.79 12.62
CA ASN A 320 -25.43 13.84 11.97
C ASN A 320 -26.30 14.50 10.89
N GLU A 321 -26.68 15.77 11.05
CA GLU A 321 -27.32 16.57 9.98
C GLU A 321 -26.45 16.67 8.72
N LEU A 322 -25.17 17.03 8.88
CA LEU A 322 -24.21 17.10 7.78
C LEU A 322 -24.01 15.73 7.12
N TYR A 323 -23.92 14.68 7.93
CA TYR A 323 -23.73 13.32 7.43
C TYR A 323 -24.96 12.79 6.69
N LYS A 324 -26.17 13.09 7.18
CA LYS A 324 -27.43 12.77 6.52
C LYS A 324 -27.55 13.45 5.17
N TYR A 325 -27.21 14.73 5.09
CA TYR A 325 -27.19 15.46 3.82
C TYR A 325 -26.27 14.79 2.77
N LEU A 326 -25.06 14.41 3.17
CA LEU A 326 -24.13 13.73 2.26
C LEU A 326 -24.65 12.36 1.81
N HIS A 327 -25.32 11.63 2.70
CA HIS A 327 -25.95 10.35 2.39
C HIS A 327 -27.14 10.51 1.43
N ASP A 328 -28.01 11.50 1.66
CA ASP A 328 -29.16 11.79 0.80
C ASP A 328 -28.71 12.26 -0.58
N HIS A 329 -27.64 13.05 -0.65
CA HIS A 329 -27.03 13.46 -1.91
C HIS A 329 -26.40 12.25 -2.67
N ALA A 330 -25.84 11.29 -1.95
CA ALA A 330 -25.34 10.04 -2.54
C ALA A 330 -26.47 9.12 -3.03
N LEU A 331 -27.59 9.05 -2.30
CA LEU A 331 -28.81 8.34 -2.71
C LEU A 331 -29.39 8.93 -4.01
N LYS A 332 -29.53 10.25 -4.09
CA LYS A 332 -30.05 10.95 -5.29
C LYS A 332 -29.22 10.66 -6.54
N ARG A 333 -27.90 10.48 -6.40
CA ARG A 333 -26.98 10.23 -7.53
C ARG A 333 -26.58 8.77 -7.70
N THR A 334 -27.14 7.86 -6.88
CA THR A 334 -26.82 6.43 -6.80
C THR A 334 -25.32 6.11 -6.66
N LYS A 335 -24.49 7.09 -6.26
CA LYS A 335 -23.03 7.00 -6.15
C LYS A 335 -22.48 8.09 -5.23
N CYS A 336 -21.35 7.81 -4.58
CA CYS A 336 -20.60 8.82 -3.83
C CYS A 336 -19.91 9.80 -4.79
N VAL A 337 -20.48 11.00 -4.95
CA VAL A 337 -19.90 12.09 -5.74
C VAL A 337 -19.28 13.13 -4.80
N PRO A 338 -18.12 13.73 -5.13
CA PRO A 338 -17.61 14.89 -4.41
C PRO A 338 -18.63 16.04 -4.42
N VAL A 339 -18.95 16.59 -3.25
CA VAL A 339 -19.88 17.72 -3.05
C VAL A 339 -19.07 18.96 -2.71
N LYS A 340 -19.35 20.10 -3.36
CA LYS A 340 -18.68 21.36 -3.04
C LYS A 340 -19.20 21.90 -1.72
N ILE A 341 -18.32 22.54 -0.94
CA ILE A 341 -18.70 23.17 0.34
C ILE A 341 -19.82 24.21 0.14
N ASN A 342 -19.81 24.96 -0.98
CA ASN A 342 -20.86 25.93 -1.31
C ASN A 342 -22.25 25.30 -1.48
N ASP A 343 -22.33 24.07 -2.01
CA ASP A 343 -23.62 23.37 -2.21
C ASP A 343 -24.22 22.93 -0.86
N ILE A 344 -23.38 22.74 0.15
CA ILE A 344 -23.78 22.40 1.52
C ILE A 344 -24.31 23.66 2.25
N GLU A 345 -23.71 24.82 1.96
CA GLU A 345 -24.13 26.11 2.53
C GLU A 345 -25.49 26.58 1.99
N ASN A 346 -25.76 26.35 0.70
CA ASN A 346 -27.04 26.66 0.07
C ASN A 346 -28.23 25.91 0.71
N GLU A 347 -27.96 24.79 1.37
CA GLU A 347 -28.93 23.94 2.07
C GLU A 347 -29.03 24.28 3.58
N GLY A 348 -28.40 25.39 4.00
CA GLY A 348 -28.51 25.92 5.37
C GLY A 348 -27.57 25.28 6.39
N ILE A 349 -26.71 24.33 5.99
CA ILE A 349 -25.75 23.70 6.91
C ILE A 349 -24.47 24.54 6.94
N LYS A 350 -24.27 25.27 8.04
CA LYS A 350 -23.05 26.06 8.25
C LYS A 350 -21.83 25.15 8.41
N VAL A 351 -20.99 25.10 7.38
CA VAL A 351 -19.75 24.31 7.29
C VAL A 351 -18.47 25.16 7.41
N HIS A 352 -18.57 26.48 7.31
CA HIS A 352 -17.47 27.42 7.55
C HIS A 352 -17.42 27.93 9.01
N GLY A 353 -16.25 28.43 9.42
CA GLY A 353 -15.98 28.94 10.76
C GLY A 353 -15.55 27.87 11.77
N GLN A 354 -15.19 28.30 12.99
CA GLN A 354 -14.56 27.43 13.99
C GLN A 354 -15.39 26.19 14.35
N THR A 355 -16.72 26.34 14.45
CA THR A 355 -17.67 25.27 14.75
C THR A 355 -18.03 24.44 13.51
N GLY A 356 -18.12 25.05 12.32
CA GLY A 356 -18.40 24.37 11.06
C GLY A 356 -17.27 23.43 10.63
N SER A 357 -16.03 23.91 10.73
CA SER A 357 -14.84 23.08 10.43
C SER A 357 -14.69 21.90 11.38
N SER A 358 -15.15 22.03 12.64
CA SER A 358 -15.18 20.92 13.59
C SER A 358 -16.12 19.79 13.16
N LYS A 359 -17.28 20.09 12.54
CA LYS A 359 -18.20 19.05 12.04
C LYS A 359 -17.53 18.16 10.99
N ILE A 360 -16.83 18.78 10.04
CA ILE A 360 -16.06 18.10 9.00
C ILE A 360 -14.89 17.32 9.61
N ALA A 361 -14.18 17.92 10.56
CA ALA A 361 -13.03 17.29 11.22
C ALA A 361 -13.43 16.03 12.02
N ILE A 362 -14.61 16.04 12.66
CA ILE A 362 -15.17 14.89 13.38
C ILE A 362 -15.48 13.74 12.41
N LEU A 363 -16.21 14.01 11.33
CA LEU A 363 -16.53 12.99 10.31
C LEU A 363 -15.27 12.45 9.61
N ARG A 364 -14.25 13.29 9.44
CA ARG A 364 -12.93 12.89 8.92
C ARG A 364 -12.18 11.99 9.90
N HIS A 365 -12.23 12.30 11.20
CA HIS A 365 -11.62 11.46 12.24
C HIS A 365 -12.26 10.08 12.31
N LEU A 366 -13.59 10.02 12.16
CA LEU A 366 -14.36 8.77 12.07
C LEU A 366 -14.25 8.06 10.71
N LYS A 367 -13.43 8.59 9.78
CA LYS A 367 -13.22 8.06 8.41
C LYS A 367 -14.50 7.87 7.60
N LYS A 368 -15.56 8.67 7.89
CA LYS A 368 -16.82 8.66 7.13
C LYS A 368 -16.76 9.55 5.89
N ILE A 369 -15.86 10.54 5.88
CA ILE A 369 -15.67 11.47 4.76
C ILE A 369 -14.19 11.70 4.45
N GLN A 370 -13.91 12.09 3.21
CA GLN A 370 -12.62 12.57 2.75
C GLN A 370 -12.75 14.00 2.23
N VAL A 371 -11.90 14.90 2.70
CA VAL A 371 -11.84 16.29 2.21
C VAL A 371 -10.73 16.40 1.17
N ILE A 372 -11.06 16.88 -0.01
CA ILE A 372 -10.11 17.14 -1.09
C ILE A 372 -9.79 18.64 -1.07
N ASN A 373 -8.60 18.99 -0.56
CA ASN A 373 -8.19 20.38 -0.34
C ASN A 373 -8.01 21.18 -1.64
N ARG A 374 -7.83 20.53 -2.80
CA ARG A 374 -7.62 21.21 -4.09
C ARG A 374 -8.89 21.88 -4.59
N ASP A 375 -10.03 21.20 -4.46
CA ASP A 375 -11.30 21.64 -5.03
C ASP A 375 -12.31 22.09 -3.95
N ASN A 376 -11.91 22.11 -2.67
CA ASN A 376 -12.80 22.35 -1.53
C ASN A 376 -14.07 21.48 -1.60
N THR A 377 -13.88 20.20 -1.95
CA THR A 377 -14.97 19.21 -2.03
C THR A 377 -14.88 18.17 -0.92
N ILE A 378 -16.04 17.69 -0.49
CA ILE A 378 -16.20 16.61 0.49
C ILE A 378 -16.71 15.37 -0.24
N LEU A 379 -16.02 14.25 -0.07
CA LEU A 379 -16.41 12.94 -0.61
C LEU A 379 -16.88 12.04 0.54
N LEU A 380 -18.08 11.48 0.41
CA LEU A 380 -18.60 10.45 1.32
C LEU A 380 -17.85 9.13 1.10
N LEU A 381 -17.34 8.53 2.18
CA LEU A 381 -16.71 7.22 2.16
C LEU A 381 -17.70 6.17 2.67
N ASP A 382 -18.45 5.59 1.73
CA ASP A 382 -19.36 4.49 2.01
C ASP A 382 -19.17 3.39 0.96
N SER A 383 -18.81 2.18 1.43
CA SER A 383 -18.56 1.02 0.58
C SER A 383 -19.80 0.55 -0.17
N ARG A 384 -20.99 0.88 0.34
CA ARG A 384 -22.29 0.51 -0.26
C ARG A 384 -22.56 1.20 -1.61
N PHE A 385 -21.85 2.30 -1.88
CA PHE A 385 -21.99 3.07 -3.12
C PHE A 385 -20.83 2.87 -4.11
N LYS A 386 -19.95 1.86 -3.92
CA LYS A 386 -18.82 1.61 -4.83
C LYS A 386 -19.27 0.98 -6.17
N ASN A 387 -18.84 1.60 -7.26
CA ASN A 387 -19.24 1.40 -8.65
C ASN A 387 -19.30 -0.07 -9.13
N LYS A 388 -20.45 -0.43 -9.73
CA LYS A 388 -20.51 -1.27 -10.94
C LYS A 388 -19.59 -0.63 -11.98
N LYS A 389 -18.37 -1.15 -12.15
CA LYS A 389 -17.50 -0.74 -13.26
C LYS A 389 -18.24 -1.00 -14.57
N THR A 390 -18.33 0.04 -15.38
CA THR A 390 -18.74 0.02 -16.78
C THR A 390 -18.04 -1.11 -17.54
N LEU A 391 -18.79 -2.15 -17.91
CA LEU A 391 -18.51 -2.96 -19.09
C LEU A 391 -18.56 -2.00 -20.29
N LYS A 392 -17.41 -1.47 -20.69
CA LYS A 392 -17.27 -0.90 -22.03
C LYS A 392 -17.20 -2.08 -22.98
N GLN A 393 -18.21 -2.17 -23.83
CA GLN A 393 -18.13 -2.89 -25.09
C GLN A 393 -16.91 -2.38 -25.86
N ASN A 394 -16.02 -3.31 -26.22
CA ASN A 394 -15.31 -3.38 -27.49
C ASN A 394 -14.73 -4.79 -27.60
#